data_AF-A0A1H9XAD4-F1
#
_entry.id   AF-A0A1H9XAD4-F1
#
_cell.length_a   1.000
_cell.length_b   1.000
_cell.length_c   1.000
_cell.angle_alpha   90.00
_cell.angle_beta   90.00
_cell.angle_gamma   90.00
#
_symmetry.space_group_name_H-M   'P 1'
#
loop_
_entity.id
_entity.type
_entity.pdbx_description
1 polymer ?
#
loop_
_entity_poly.entity_id
_entity_poly.type
_entity_poly.pdbx_seq_one_letter_code
_entity_poly.pdbx_strand_id
1 'polypeptide(L)'
;MKNLLCILVTALSISAVVHNVKAEDTMPTQSNNAPNTDTTANAQPQSHPYLGMWVTGDGRIRQELLPTGRYDEARGIRRSAYQGRYRVTGTHINYWDDTGFTADGTFVDSDTLHHGGMIFYREKS
;
A
#
# COMPACT_ATOMS: atom_id res chain seq x y z
N MET A 1 43.73 -26.68 17.80
CA MET A 1 44.99 -26.06 18.24
C MET A 1 45.12 -24.73 17.52
N LYS A 2 45.11 -23.61 18.24
CA LYS A 2 45.54 -22.28 17.73
C LYS A 2 47.07 -22.22 17.76
N ASN A 3 47.66 -21.29 16.98
CA ASN A 3 48.92 -20.51 17.16
C ASN A 3 49.56 -20.26 15.76
N LEU A 4 49.41 -19.09 15.12
CA LEU A 4 50.11 -17.79 15.30
C LEU A 4 51.47 -17.72 14.56
N LEU A 5 51.62 -16.81 13.58
CA LEU A 5 52.83 -15.96 13.42
C LEU A 5 52.59 -14.74 12.49
N CYS A 6 53.02 -13.57 12.98
CA CYS A 6 52.98 -12.23 12.37
C CYS A 6 54.17 -11.96 11.43
N ILE A 7 54.00 -11.10 10.41
CA ILE A 7 55.09 -10.24 9.89
C ILE A 7 54.53 -8.86 9.49
N LEU A 8 55.12 -7.81 10.07
CA LEU A 8 54.97 -6.39 9.72
C LEU A 8 55.86 -6.03 8.52
N VAL A 9 55.36 -5.20 7.59
CA VAL A 9 56.21 -4.31 6.78
C VAL A 9 55.51 -2.95 6.63
N THR A 10 56.21 -1.91 7.07
CA THR A 10 55.88 -0.48 6.91
C THR A 10 56.47 0.06 5.62
N ALA A 11 55.73 0.92 4.91
CA ALA A 11 56.30 1.95 4.04
C ALA A 11 55.41 3.20 4.03
N LEU A 12 56.00 4.33 4.44
CA LEU A 12 55.47 5.69 4.25
C LEU A 12 55.85 6.18 2.85
N SER A 13 54.90 6.79 2.14
CA SER A 13 55.19 7.78 1.08
C SER A 13 54.17 8.92 1.15
N ILE A 14 54.68 10.14 0.94
CA ILE A 14 54.16 11.43 1.40
C ILE A 14 53.43 12.17 0.26
N SER A 15 52.30 12.78 0.63
CA SER A 15 51.66 13.98 0.06
C SER A 15 51.07 14.00 -1.36
N ALA A 16 49.76 14.26 -1.43
CA ALA A 16 49.24 15.49 -2.03
C ALA A 16 47.88 15.88 -1.42
N VAL A 17 47.79 17.15 -1.05
CA VAL A 17 46.66 17.91 -0.50
C VAL A 17 45.45 17.91 -1.44
N VAL A 18 44.24 17.66 -0.92
CA VAL A 18 43.07 18.59 -0.94
C VAL A 18 42.10 18.15 0.17
N HIS A 19 41.91 18.98 1.20
CA HIS A 19 40.69 18.96 2.00
C HIS A 19 39.61 19.71 1.23
N ASN A 20 38.39 19.15 1.22
CA ASN A 20 37.11 19.60 0.64
C ASN A 20 36.65 18.61 -0.45
N VAL A 21 35.46 18.04 -0.44
CA VAL A 21 34.16 18.53 0.05
C VAL A 21 33.35 17.36 0.61
N LYS A 22 32.62 17.66 1.67
CA LYS A 22 31.44 16.92 2.10
C LYS A 22 30.43 17.01 0.94
N ALA A 23 30.34 15.97 0.10
CA ALA A 23 29.20 15.85 -0.81
C ALA A 23 28.04 15.29 0.01
N GLU A 24 27.42 16.20 0.75
CA GLU A 24 26.00 16.12 1.03
C GLU A 24 25.28 16.16 -0.32
N ASP A 25 24.93 14.99 -0.86
CA ASP A 25 23.80 14.93 -1.78
C ASP A 25 22.56 15.24 -0.96
N THR A 26 22.39 16.55 -0.81
CA THR A 26 21.18 17.23 -0.45
C THR A 26 20.12 16.76 -1.44
N MET A 27 19.42 15.69 -1.10
CA MET A 27 18.05 15.51 -1.56
C MET A 27 17.38 16.85 -1.27
N PRO A 28 16.83 17.55 -2.27
CA PRO A 28 16.06 18.74 -1.97
C PRO A 28 14.92 18.29 -1.07
N THR A 29 15.00 18.66 0.20
CA THR A 29 13.83 18.77 1.05
C THR A 29 13.01 19.87 0.42
N GLN A 30 12.22 19.50 -0.58
CA GLN A 30 11.15 20.34 -1.05
C GLN A 30 10.09 20.31 0.06
N SER A 31 10.34 21.17 1.05
CA SER A 31 9.37 21.73 1.97
C SER A 31 8.35 22.49 1.14
N ASN A 32 7.54 21.77 0.38
CA ASN A 32 6.24 22.27 0.02
C ASN A 32 5.46 22.25 1.32
N ASN A 33 5.29 23.43 1.91
CA ASN A 33 4.14 23.74 2.77
C ASN A 33 2.86 23.63 1.90
N ALA A 34 2.61 22.44 1.36
CA ALA A 34 1.27 22.03 1.01
C ALA A 34 0.60 21.75 2.35
N PRO A 35 -0.64 22.21 2.57
CA PRO A 35 -1.40 21.78 3.72
C PRO A 35 -1.32 20.25 3.77
N ASN A 36 -0.80 19.74 4.87
CA ASN A 36 -1.05 18.38 5.29
C ASN A 36 -2.57 18.23 5.41
N THR A 37 -3.24 17.85 4.32
CA THR A 37 -4.61 17.35 4.36
C THR A 37 -4.63 15.93 4.95
N ASP A 38 -3.82 15.72 5.99
CA ASP A 38 -3.89 14.60 6.91
C ASP A 38 -4.54 15.12 8.19
N THR A 39 -5.72 15.71 8.04
CA THR A 39 -6.61 16.06 9.13
C THR A 39 -8.03 16.08 8.56
N THR A 40 -8.75 14.99 8.82
CA THR A 40 -10.15 14.77 8.41
C THR A 40 -10.31 14.57 6.90
N ALA A 41 -10.00 13.36 6.42
CA ALA A 41 -10.58 12.85 5.19
C ALA A 41 -12.09 12.75 5.40
N ASN A 42 -12.77 13.88 5.19
CA ASN A 42 -14.19 13.97 5.03
C ASN A 42 -14.54 12.96 3.93
N ALA A 43 -15.10 11.82 4.33
CA ALA A 43 -15.49 10.72 3.45
C ALA A 43 -16.34 11.30 2.32
N GLN A 44 -15.71 11.61 1.19
CA GLN A 44 -16.43 12.11 0.03
C GLN A 44 -17.30 10.95 -0.44
N PRO A 45 -18.63 11.13 -0.50
CA PRO A 45 -19.55 10.10 -0.95
C PRO A 45 -19.04 9.54 -2.28
N GLN A 46 -18.79 8.24 -2.33
CA GLN A 46 -18.33 7.57 -3.53
C GLN A 46 -19.50 7.49 -4.51
N SER A 47 -19.33 8.15 -5.66
CA SER A 47 -20.29 8.11 -6.75
C SER A 47 -19.75 7.21 -7.86
N HIS A 48 -20.03 5.91 -7.76
CA HIS A 48 -19.68 4.90 -8.76
C HIS A 48 -20.69 3.73 -8.69
N PRO A 49 -20.89 2.94 -9.76
CA PRO A 49 -21.89 1.87 -9.77
C PRO A 49 -21.52 0.68 -8.87
N TYR A 50 -20.26 0.57 -8.46
CA TYR A 50 -19.72 -0.60 -7.76
C TYR A 50 -20.01 -0.69 -6.25
N LEU A 51 -20.84 0.19 -5.69
CA LEU A 51 -21.20 0.13 -4.27
C LEU A 51 -21.94 -1.17 -3.91
N GLY A 52 -21.87 -1.59 -2.65
CA GLY A 52 -22.57 -2.77 -2.13
C GLY A 52 -21.68 -4.00 -2.00
N MET A 53 -22.31 -5.16 -1.88
CA MET A 53 -21.65 -6.41 -1.49
C MET A 53 -21.12 -7.20 -2.69
N TRP A 54 -19.92 -7.73 -2.52
CA TRP A 54 -19.17 -8.54 -3.46
C TRP A 54 -18.77 -9.84 -2.78
N VAL A 55 -19.06 -10.99 -3.39
CA VAL A 55 -18.94 -12.30 -2.73
C VAL A 55 -18.21 -13.27 -3.64
N THR A 56 -17.28 -14.06 -3.11
CA THR A 56 -16.62 -15.12 -3.88
C THR A 56 -17.62 -16.19 -4.32
N GLY A 57 -17.32 -16.92 -5.40
CA GLY A 57 -18.24 -17.95 -5.93
C GLY A 57 -18.62 -19.06 -4.93
N ASP A 58 -17.79 -19.29 -3.91
CA ASP A 58 -18.03 -20.25 -2.83
C ASP A 58 -18.69 -19.61 -1.58
N GLY A 59 -18.98 -18.32 -1.60
CA GLY A 59 -19.60 -17.59 -0.49
C GLY A 59 -18.70 -17.37 0.73
N ARG A 60 -17.43 -17.80 0.70
CA ARG A 60 -16.55 -17.78 1.87
C ARG A 60 -16.01 -16.39 2.19
N ILE A 61 -15.90 -15.52 1.21
CA ILE A 61 -15.41 -14.15 1.39
C ILE A 61 -16.49 -13.19 0.90
N ARG A 62 -16.80 -12.20 1.74
CA ARG A 62 -17.80 -11.16 1.48
C ARG A 62 -17.14 -9.81 1.71
N GLN A 63 -17.15 -8.95 0.71
CA GLN A 63 -16.58 -7.61 0.75
C GLN A 63 -17.65 -6.58 0.43
N GLU A 64 -17.87 -5.63 1.34
CA GLU A 64 -18.77 -4.51 1.11
C GLU A 64 -17.99 -3.26 0.71
N LEU A 65 -18.42 -2.59 -0.36
CA LEU A 65 -17.96 -1.25 -0.73
C LEU A 65 -18.99 -0.22 -0.28
N LEU A 66 -18.66 0.55 0.76
CA LEU A 66 -19.56 1.49 1.41
C LEU A 66 -19.52 2.86 0.70
N PRO A 67 -20.64 3.60 0.65
CA PRO A 67 -20.68 4.96 0.08
C PRO A 67 -19.70 5.95 0.72
N THR A 68 -19.23 5.65 1.93
CA THR A 68 -18.23 6.44 2.67
C THR A 68 -16.81 6.31 2.11
N GLY A 69 -16.59 5.46 1.10
CA GLY A 69 -15.25 5.13 0.61
C GLY A 69 -14.49 4.15 1.53
N ARG A 70 -15.21 3.50 2.44
CA ARG A 70 -14.69 2.43 3.30
C ARG A 70 -15.09 1.07 2.76
N TYR A 71 -14.25 0.07 2.94
CA TYR A 71 -14.61 -1.32 2.69
C TYR A 71 -14.54 -2.14 3.97
N ASP A 72 -15.34 -3.21 4.01
CA ASP A 72 -15.31 -4.23 5.06
C ASP A 72 -15.31 -5.61 4.42
N GLU A 73 -14.33 -6.44 4.74
CA GLU A 73 -14.24 -7.82 4.25
C GLU A 73 -14.44 -8.81 5.39
N ALA A 74 -15.37 -9.74 5.24
CA ALA A 74 -15.54 -10.89 6.10
C ALA A 74 -15.01 -12.17 5.41
N ARG A 75 -14.35 -13.03 6.19
CA ARG A 75 -13.87 -14.36 5.74
C ARG A 75 -14.43 -15.45 6.64
N GLY A 76 -15.35 -16.25 6.12
CA GLY A 76 -16.06 -17.28 6.86
C GLY A 76 -16.73 -16.69 8.10
N ILE A 77 -16.33 -17.16 9.29
CA ILE A 77 -16.87 -16.67 10.57
C ILE A 77 -16.22 -15.36 11.05
N ARG A 78 -15.06 -14.99 10.49
CA ARG A 78 -14.35 -13.77 10.90
C ARG A 78 -14.94 -12.59 10.15
N ARG A 79 -15.82 -11.85 10.83
CA ARG A 79 -16.30 -10.54 10.39
C ARG A 79 -15.16 -9.53 10.42
N SER A 80 -15.18 -8.56 9.52
CA SER A 80 -14.19 -7.47 9.47
C SER A 80 -12.75 -7.98 9.54
N ALA A 81 -12.47 -9.02 8.75
CA ALA A 81 -11.15 -9.60 8.60
C ALA A 81 -10.14 -8.57 8.05
N TYR A 82 -10.61 -7.73 7.13
CA TYR A 82 -9.89 -6.57 6.58
C TYR A 82 -10.83 -5.38 6.46
N GLN A 83 -10.30 -4.19 6.72
CA GLN A 83 -11.05 -2.94 6.70
C GLN A 83 -10.13 -1.81 6.31
N GLY A 84 -10.66 -0.87 5.54
CA GLY A 84 -9.88 0.29 5.18
C GLY A 84 -10.61 1.23 4.26
N ARG A 85 -9.84 2.06 3.58
CA ARG A 85 -10.35 2.92 2.52
C ARG A 85 -10.14 2.27 1.16
N TYR A 86 -10.95 2.65 0.20
CA TYR A 86 -10.76 2.29 -1.19
C TYR A 86 -10.90 3.50 -2.10
N ARG A 87 -10.44 3.37 -3.35
CA ARG A 87 -10.65 4.36 -4.41
C ARG A 87 -10.86 3.67 -5.74
N VAL A 88 -11.94 4.05 -6.43
CA VAL A 88 -12.22 3.60 -7.79
C VAL A 88 -11.73 4.64 -8.81
N THR A 89 -11.16 4.20 -9.92
CA THR A 89 -10.78 5.02 -11.07
C THR A 89 -11.09 4.25 -12.35
N GLY A 90 -12.15 4.65 -13.06
CA GLY A 90 -12.69 3.85 -14.17
C GLY A 90 -13.20 2.50 -13.67
N THR A 91 -12.62 1.41 -14.17
CA THR A 91 -12.88 0.03 -13.72
C THR A 91 -11.86 -0.48 -12.70
N HIS A 92 -10.82 0.30 -12.38
CA HIS A 92 -9.79 -0.10 -11.42
C HIS A 92 -10.19 0.32 -10.00
N ILE A 93 -9.88 -0.51 -9.01
CA ILE A 93 -10.04 -0.21 -7.59
C ILE A 93 -8.73 -0.43 -6.84
N ASN A 94 -8.39 0.52 -5.97
CA ASN A 94 -7.26 0.41 -5.05
C ASN A 94 -7.79 0.38 -3.61
N TYR A 95 -7.14 -0.41 -2.76
CA TYR A 95 -7.43 -0.59 -1.35
C TYR A 95 -6.22 -0.17 -0.51
N TRP A 96 -6.49 0.52 0.58
CA TRP A 96 -5.54 0.79 1.66
C TRP A 96 -6.20 0.35 2.97
N ASP A 97 -5.76 -0.80 3.48
CA ASP A 97 -6.20 -1.35 4.75
C ASP A 97 -5.65 -0.52 5.92
N ASP A 98 -6.41 -0.46 7.02
CA ASP A 98 -6.05 0.30 8.22
C ASP A 98 -4.78 -0.25 8.89
N THR A 99 -4.36 -1.48 8.59
CA THR A 99 -3.10 -2.08 9.05
C THR A 99 -1.88 -1.75 8.18
N GLY A 100 -2.07 -1.05 7.05
CA GLY A 100 -1.01 -0.65 6.13
C GLY A 100 -0.79 -1.59 4.94
N PHE A 101 -1.63 -2.63 4.79
CA PHE A 101 -1.65 -3.44 3.57
C PHE A 101 -2.33 -2.69 2.42
N THR A 102 -1.83 -2.89 1.20
CA THR A 102 -2.42 -2.35 -0.02
C THR A 102 -2.75 -3.47 -0.99
N ALA A 103 -3.85 -3.32 -1.71
CA ALA A 103 -4.21 -4.23 -2.79
C ALA A 103 -4.99 -3.50 -3.87
N ASP A 104 -5.18 -4.17 -4.98
CA ASP A 104 -5.87 -3.63 -6.14
C ASP A 104 -6.77 -4.67 -6.81
N GLY A 105 -7.66 -4.21 -7.67
CA GLY A 105 -8.56 -5.05 -8.42
C GLY A 105 -9.16 -4.33 -9.63
N THR A 106 -9.86 -5.10 -10.45
CA THR A 106 -10.51 -4.59 -11.66
C THR A 106 -11.93 -5.14 -11.77
N PHE A 107 -12.89 -4.24 -11.93
CA PHE A 107 -14.25 -4.58 -12.36
C PHE A 107 -14.21 -4.94 -13.84
N VAL A 108 -14.36 -6.23 -14.16
CA VAL A 108 -14.33 -6.70 -15.55
C VAL A 108 -15.68 -6.53 -16.24
N ASP A 109 -16.76 -6.48 -15.44
CA ASP A 109 -18.12 -6.08 -15.84
C ASP A 109 -18.86 -5.48 -14.63
N SER A 110 -20.18 -5.27 -14.73
CA SER A 110 -20.98 -4.66 -13.65
C SER A 110 -21.12 -5.53 -12.40
N ASP A 111 -21.03 -6.86 -12.57
CA ASP A 111 -21.31 -7.87 -11.56
C ASP A 111 -20.08 -8.70 -11.19
N THR A 112 -18.91 -8.47 -11.81
CA THR A 112 -17.68 -9.26 -11.60
C THR A 112 -16.47 -8.38 -11.27
N LEU A 113 -15.82 -8.66 -10.13
CA LEU A 113 -14.59 -8.02 -9.67
C LEU A 113 -13.46 -9.04 -9.56
N HIS A 114 -12.34 -8.77 -10.22
CA HIS A 114 -11.09 -9.53 -10.04
C HIS A 114 -10.20 -8.80 -9.03
N HIS A 115 -9.87 -9.45 -7.92
CA HIS A 115 -9.12 -8.85 -6.81
C HIS A 115 -8.37 -9.91 -6.00
N GLY A 116 -7.10 -9.66 -5.66
CA GLY A 116 -6.34 -10.54 -4.76
C GLY A 116 -6.18 -11.99 -5.25
N GLY A 117 -6.19 -12.21 -6.58
CA GLY A 117 -6.18 -13.54 -7.18
C GLY A 117 -7.52 -14.28 -7.11
N MET A 118 -8.59 -13.60 -6.70
CA MET A 118 -9.94 -14.14 -6.55
C MET A 118 -10.91 -13.43 -7.49
N ILE A 119 -12.06 -14.08 -7.74
CA ILE A 119 -13.19 -13.50 -8.46
C ILE A 119 -14.33 -13.33 -7.46
N PHE A 120 -14.84 -12.10 -7.40
CA PHE A 120 -16.02 -11.75 -6.64
C PHE A 120 -17.18 -11.43 -7.57
N TYR A 121 -18.37 -11.82 -7.16
CA TYR A 121 -19.62 -11.53 -7.82
C TYR A 121 -20.45 -10.58 -6.99
N ARG A 122 -21.16 -9.66 -7.64
CA ARG A 122 -22.13 -8.78 -6.98
C ARG A 122 -23.21 -9.61 -6.31
N GLU A 123 -23.42 -9.38 -5.01
CA GLU A 123 -24.56 -9.97 -4.32
C GLU A 123 -25.84 -9.31 -4.84
N LYS A 124 -26.75 -10.13 -5.35
CA LYS A 124 -28.07 -9.69 -5.79
C LYS A 124 -29.02 -9.81 -4.58
N SER A 125 -29.74 -8.73 -4.29
CA SER A 125 -30.81 -8.70 -3.28
C SER A 125 -32.10 -9.30 -3.81
#